data_AF-A0A5J4WLU2-F1
#
_entry.id   AF-A0A5J4WLU2-F1
#
_cell.length_a   1.000
_cell.length_b   1.000
_cell.length_c   1.000
_cell.angle_alpha   90.00
_cell.angle_beta   90.00
_cell.angle_gamma   90.00
#
_symmetry.space_group_name_H-M   'P 1'
#
loop_
_entity.id
_entity.type
_entity.pdbx_description
1 polymer ?
#
loop_
_entity_poly.entity_id
_entity_poly.type
_entity_poly.pdbx_seq_one_letter_code
_entity_poly.pdbx_strand_id
1 'polypeptide(L)'
;MEEDQKNLVDDENPLSGEETIFFMGQKERRKSSESKQLLGDYIGARTNPLIEKLISRTGDTAILFADEVVKVNKRLKMQKRVFVITNQAIYNITPESYKLRRRIALDKLNSLSLSCLSDNFLALIVPSEYDYLIASSKKTEIVMVLMEAFRQCTKHPLNINFANVFEYSIDKQTRREIIFKNVEGGVSTQIYTKKAPRILEQ
;
A
#
# COMPACT_ATOMS: atom_id res chain seq x y z
N MET A 1 48.91 -18.16 9.41
CA MET A 1 48.93 -17.55 8.07
C MET A 1 47.76 -18.19 7.35
N GLU A 2 46.55 -17.70 7.64
CA GLU A 2 45.91 -16.58 6.90
C GLU A 2 45.60 -17.05 5.47
N GLU A 3 44.38 -17.03 4.97
CA GLU A 3 43.23 -16.21 5.33
C GLU A 3 41.93 -16.85 4.83
N ASP A 4 40.88 -16.65 5.62
CA ASP A 4 39.49 -16.77 5.23
C ASP A 4 39.18 -15.91 4.00
N GLN A 5 38.33 -16.42 3.10
CA GLN A 5 37.36 -15.54 2.45
C GLN A 5 36.02 -16.26 2.27
N LYS A 6 35.14 -15.94 3.22
CA LYS A 6 33.68 -16.03 3.16
C LYS A 6 33.15 -15.49 1.84
N ASN A 7 32.16 -16.16 1.28
CA ASN A 7 31.01 -15.48 0.69
C ASN A 7 29.74 -16.25 1.09
N LEU A 8 29.29 -15.93 2.29
CA LEU A 8 27.90 -16.01 2.71
C LEU A 8 27.21 -14.75 2.18
N VAL A 9 26.35 -14.87 1.16
CA VAL A 9 25.14 -14.04 1.00
C VAL A 9 24.13 -14.81 0.15
N ASP A 10 23.55 -15.88 0.69
CA ASP A 10 22.21 -16.31 0.26
C ASP A 10 21.21 -15.53 1.13
N ASP A 11 21.11 -14.22 0.91
CA ASP A 11 20.02 -13.42 1.47
C ASP A 11 18.82 -13.52 0.54
N GLU A 12 17.77 -14.12 1.09
CA GLU A 12 16.46 -14.33 0.50
C GLU A 12 15.97 -13.09 -0.25
N ASN A 13 15.92 -13.19 -1.58
CA ASN A 13 15.05 -12.35 -2.38
C ASN A 13 13.62 -12.93 -2.27
N PRO A 14 12.68 -12.34 -1.51
CA PRO A 14 11.47 -13.06 -1.10
C PRO A 14 10.40 -13.13 -2.20
N LEU A 15 10.48 -12.26 -3.19
CA LEU A 15 9.63 -12.32 -4.37
C LEU A 15 10.26 -13.26 -5.40
N SER A 16 9.50 -14.23 -5.91
CA SER A 16 9.91 -14.90 -7.14
C SER A 16 10.21 -13.81 -8.17
N GLY A 17 11.38 -13.89 -8.84
CA GLY A 17 11.79 -12.86 -9.79
C GLY A 17 10.67 -12.57 -10.80
N GLU A 18 9.89 -13.58 -11.16
CA GLU A 18 8.73 -13.52 -12.05
C GLU A 18 7.60 -12.60 -11.58
N GLU A 19 7.17 -12.64 -10.32
CA GLU A 19 6.10 -11.75 -9.80
C GLU A 19 6.56 -10.29 -9.79
N THR A 20 7.82 -10.07 -9.41
CA THR A 20 8.41 -8.73 -9.46
C THR A 20 8.50 -8.24 -10.89
N ILE A 21 9.03 -9.05 -11.82
CA ILE A 21 9.15 -8.75 -13.25
C ILE A 21 7.77 -8.48 -13.87
N PHE A 22 6.76 -9.28 -13.52
CA PHE A 22 5.40 -9.09 -13.98
C PHE A 22 4.84 -7.74 -13.52
N PHE A 23 5.01 -7.39 -12.25
CA PHE A 23 4.65 -6.06 -11.74
C PHE A 23 5.47 -4.95 -12.41
N MET A 24 6.77 -5.19 -12.67
CA MET A 24 7.64 -4.23 -13.35
C MET A 24 7.18 -3.95 -14.80
N GLY A 25 6.60 -4.94 -15.49
CA GLY A 25 6.20 -4.84 -16.90
C GLY A 25 4.81 -4.23 -17.16
N GLN A 26 3.91 -4.21 -16.17
CA GLN A 26 2.53 -3.73 -16.33
C GLN A 26 2.31 -2.24 -15.98
N LYS A 27 3.37 -1.52 -15.58
CA LYS A 27 3.28 -0.15 -15.04
C LYS A 27 4.35 0.78 -15.60
N GLU A 28 3.92 1.94 -16.07
CA GLU A 28 4.82 3.02 -16.47
C GLU A 28 5.54 3.61 -15.23
N ARG A 29 6.87 3.62 -15.27
CA ARG A 29 7.71 4.10 -14.17
C ARG A 29 8.10 5.55 -14.35
N ARG A 30 8.14 6.28 -13.23
CA ARG A 30 8.90 7.53 -13.19
C ARG A 30 10.38 7.20 -13.12
N LYS A 31 11.19 7.91 -13.91
CA LYS A 31 12.67 7.82 -13.85
C LYS A 31 13.22 8.00 -12.44
N SER A 32 12.59 8.85 -11.61
CA SER A 32 12.99 9.07 -10.21
C SER A 32 12.69 7.92 -9.25
N SER A 33 12.02 6.85 -9.71
CA SER A 33 11.75 5.65 -8.92
C SER A 33 12.68 4.48 -9.28
N GLU A 34 13.45 4.56 -10.37
CA GLU A 34 14.27 3.44 -10.86
C GLU A 34 15.55 3.23 -10.05
N SER A 35 16.05 4.26 -9.37
CA SER A 35 17.31 4.23 -8.61
C SER A 35 17.14 4.37 -7.09
N LYS A 36 15.90 4.29 -6.57
CA LYS A 36 15.65 4.45 -5.13
C LYS A 36 15.93 3.15 -4.38
N GLN A 37 16.73 3.26 -3.33
CA GLN A 37 16.91 2.20 -2.33
C GLN A 37 15.59 1.98 -1.56
N LEU A 38 15.20 0.71 -1.41
CA LEU A 38 14.06 0.27 -0.60
C LEU A 38 14.54 0.15 0.84
N LEU A 39 14.26 1.16 1.67
CA LEU A 39 14.75 1.23 3.05
C LEU A 39 13.78 0.55 4.04
N GLY A 40 12.52 0.40 3.65
CA GLY A 40 11.44 -0.03 4.53
C GLY A 40 11.02 1.08 5.52
N ASP A 41 11.89 1.51 6.43
CA ASP A 41 11.56 2.50 7.46
C ASP A 41 12.14 3.89 7.15
N TYR A 42 11.28 4.80 6.72
CA TYR A 42 11.65 6.16 6.28
C TYR A 42 11.41 7.23 7.34
N ILE A 43 10.78 6.89 8.46
CA ILE A 43 10.39 7.84 9.51
C ILE A 43 10.97 7.46 10.88
N GLY A 44 11.81 6.42 10.94
CA GLY A 44 12.34 5.88 12.20
C GLY A 44 11.23 5.28 13.07
N ALA A 45 10.24 4.62 12.46
CA ALA A 45 9.13 4.02 13.17
C ALA A 45 9.60 2.93 14.16
N ARG A 46 10.68 2.20 13.83
CA ARG A 46 11.28 1.16 14.69
C ARG A 46 11.89 1.74 15.97
N THR A 47 12.34 2.99 15.95
CA THR A 47 12.94 3.66 17.11
C THR A 47 11.97 4.62 17.80
N ASN A 48 10.75 4.77 17.29
CA ASN A 48 9.71 5.61 17.88
C ASN A 48 8.94 4.82 18.96
N PRO A 49 9.08 5.16 20.26
CA PRO A 49 8.50 4.36 21.34
C PRO A 49 6.96 4.30 21.31
N LEU A 50 6.29 5.32 20.73
CA LEU A 50 4.83 5.34 20.63
C LEU A 50 4.32 4.38 19.57
N ILE A 51 5.03 4.29 18.43
CA ILE A 51 4.70 3.35 17.36
C ILE A 51 5.07 1.93 17.79
N GLU A 52 6.25 1.73 18.36
CA GLU A 52 6.69 0.42 18.86
C GLU A 52 5.73 -0.14 19.92
N LYS A 53 5.33 0.70 20.90
CA LYS A 53 4.34 0.33 21.93
C LYS A 53 2.95 0.05 21.35
N LEU A 54 2.60 0.64 20.22
CA LEU A 54 1.33 0.38 19.54
C LEU A 54 1.35 -0.99 18.85
N ILE A 55 2.44 -1.30 18.16
CA ILE A 55 2.62 -2.52 17.36
C ILE A 55 2.82 -3.75 18.26
N SER A 56 3.65 -3.63 19.30
CA SER A 56 3.84 -4.70 20.29
C SER A 56 2.55 -5.09 21.01
N ARG A 57 1.64 -4.13 21.26
CA ARG A 57 0.34 -4.40 21.90
C ARG A 57 -0.60 -5.26 21.08
N THR A 58 -0.42 -5.32 19.76
CA THR A 58 -1.26 -6.14 18.87
C THR A 58 -0.63 -7.48 18.54
N GLY A 59 0.56 -7.79 19.08
CA GLY A 59 1.29 -9.02 18.84
C GLY A 59 2.07 -9.06 17.51
N ASP A 60 2.16 -7.92 16.82
CA ASP A 60 2.95 -7.77 15.61
C ASP A 60 4.44 -7.63 15.98
N THR A 61 5.32 -8.29 15.24
CA THR A 61 6.73 -8.48 15.65
C THR A 61 7.73 -7.74 14.77
N ALA A 62 7.35 -7.34 13.55
CA ALA A 62 8.26 -6.70 12.61
C ALA A 62 7.59 -5.53 11.88
N ILE A 63 8.26 -4.38 11.86
CA ILE A 63 7.93 -3.26 10.96
C ILE A 63 8.67 -3.47 9.64
N LEU A 64 7.91 -3.74 8.59
CA LEU A 64 8.44 -4.01 7.25
C LEU A 64 8.52 -2.74 6.42
N PHE A 65 7.56 -1.83 6.58
CA PHE A 65 7.56 -0.52 5.94
C PHE A 65 6.97 0.54 6.87
N ALA A 66 7.51 1.75 6.86
CA ALA A 66 6.94 2.91 7.52
C ALA A 66 7.28 4.21 6.77
N ASP A 67 6.26 4.98 6.42
CA ASP A 67 6.42 6.28 5.77
C ASP A 67 5.22 7.20 6.04
N GLU A 68 5.38 8.50 5.76
CA GLU A 68 4.25 9.40 5.62
C GLU A 68 3.61 9.28 4.24
N VAL A 69 2.30 8.99 4.21
CA VAL A 69 1.50 8.91 2.98
C VAL A 69 0.35 9.91 3.01
N VAL A 70 -0.23 10.19 1.85
CA VAL A 70 -1.45 10.98 1.75
C VAL A 70 -2.65 10.06 1.60
N LYS A 71 -3.56 10.04 2.58
CA LYS A 71 -4.85 9.36 2.48
C LYS A 71 -5.90 10.29 1.87
N VAL A 72 -6.64 9.80 0.88
CA VAL A 72 -7.89 10.45 0.43
C VAL A 72 -9.03 9.98 1.34
N ASN A 73 -9.60 10.87 2.14
CA ASN A 73 -10.67 10.48 3.05
C ASN A 73 -12.05 10.43 2.36
N LYS A 74 -13.08 9.98 3.10
CA LYS A 74 -14.46 9.90 2.61
C LYS A 74 -15.06 11.25 2.15
N ARG A 75 -14.45 12.39 2.52
CA ARG A 75 -14.84 13.74 2.08
C ARG A 75 -13.92 14.28 0.96
N LEU A 76 -13.14 13.42 0.31
CA LEU A 76 -12.15 13.77 -0.73
C LEU A 76 -11.02 14.70 -0.24
N LYS A 77 -10.84 14.85 1.08
CA LYS A 77 -9.72 15.62 1.62
C LYS A 77 -8.47 14.75 1.68
N MET A 78 -7.37 15.33 1.24
CA MET A 78 -6.02 14.79 1.39
C MET A 78 -5.58 14.93 2.85
N GLN A 79 -5.17 13.82 3.48
CA GLN A 79 -4.75 13.79 4.87
C GLN A 79 -3.42 13.06 5.00
N LYS A 80 -2.39 13.73 5.54
CA LYS A 80 -1.14 13.07 5.90
C LYS A 80 -1.38 12.01 6.97
N ARG A 81 -0.79 10.83 6.81
CA ARG A 81 -0.85 9.70 7.74
C ARG A 81 0.49 9.01 7.80
N VAL A 82 0.87 8.62 9.01
CA VAL A 82 1.91 7.61 9.19
C VAL A 82 1.30 6.27 8.81
N PHE A 83 1.88 5.64 7.80
CA PHE A 83 1.45 4.37 7.23
C PHE A 83 2.51 3.33 7.53
N VAL A 84 2.16 2.33 8.31
CA VAL A 84 3.07 1.27 8.72
C VAL A 84 2.54 -0.07 8.23
N ILE A 85 3.40 -0.88 7.63
CA ILE A 85 3.13 -2.27 7.28
C ILE A 85 3.98 -3.15 8.19
N THR A 86 3.35 -4.12 8.82
CA THR A 86 4.00 -5.15 9.63
C THR A 86 3.84 -6.52 8.98
N ASN A 87 4.37 -7.55 9.64
CA ASN A 87 4.17 -8.95 9.25
C ASN A 87 2.70 -9.44 9.37
N GLN A 88 1.80 -8.69 10.01
CA GLN A 88 0.41 -9.12 10.23
C GLN A 88 -0.66 -8.09 9.86
N ALA A 89 -0.32 -6.80 9.79
CA ALA A 89 -1.31 -5.76 9.57
C ALA A 89 -0.73 -4.47 8.98
N ILE A 90 -1.64 -3.62 8.53
CA ILE A 90 -1.40 -2.28 8.05
C ILE A 90 -1.99 -1.30 9.07
N TYR A 91 -1.20 -0.29 9.46
CA TYR A 91 -1.57 0.71 10.45
C TYR A 91 -1.69 2.07 9.80
N ASN A 92 -2.79 2.74 10.09
CA ASN A 92 -3.01 4.14 9.77
C ASN A 92 -2.98 4.95 11.05
N ILE A 93 -1.97 5.79 11.16
CA ILE A 93 -1.64 6.54 12.38
C ILE A 93 -1.64 8.04 12.06
N THR A 94 -2.12 8.87 13.00
CA THR A 94 -1.97 10.33 12.87
C THR A 94 -0.51 10.74 13.08
N PRO A 95 0.10 11.55 12.20
CA PRO A 95 1.51 11.92 12.33
C PRO A 95 1.86 12.62 13.65
N GLU A 96 1.00 13.51 14.14
CA GLU A 96 1.34 14.38 15.27
C GLU A 96 1.12 13.70 16.62
N SER A 97 0.04 12.92 16.74
CA SER A 97 -0.36 12.31 18.02
C SER A 97 -0.03 10.82 18.13
N TYR A 98 0.49 10.21 17.06
CA TYR A 98 0.71 8.76 16.93
C TYR A 98 -0.51 7.90 17.33
N LYS A 99 -1.71 8.47 17.27
CA LYS A 99 -2.97 7.75 17.55
C LYS A 99 -3.33 6.86 16.38
N LEU A 100 -3.57 5.58 16.68
CA LEU A 100 -4.09 4.62 15.72
C LEU A 100 -5.50 5.03 15.28
N ARG A 101 -5.69 5.19 13.97
CA ARG A 101 -7.00 5.45 13.35
C ARG A 101 -7.66 4.19 12.83
N ARG A 102 -6.86 3.25 12.31
CA ARG A 102 -7.33 1.95 11.84
C ARG A 102 -6.15 0.99 11.75
N ARG A 103 -6.39 -0.25 12.13
CA ARG A 103 -5.56 -1.41 11.81
C ARG A 103 -6.32 -2.27 10.81
N ILE A 104 -5.67 -2.66 9.72
CA ILE A 104 -6.22 -3.59 8.72
C ILE A 104 -5.35 -4.83 8.79
N ALA A 105 -5.88 -5.94 9.30
CA ALA A 105 -5.16 -7.20 9.29
C ALA A 105 -4.93 -7.66 7.84
N LEU A 106 -3.77 -8.24 7.54
CA LEU A 106 -3.42 -8.62 6.18
C LEU A 106 -4.40 -9.64 5.61
N ASP A 107 -4.94 -10.55 6.43
CA ASP A 107 -5.98 -11.51 6.05
C ASP A 107 -7.32 -10.86 5.61
N LYS A 108 -7.55 -9.57 5.91
CA LYS A 108 -8.72 -8.81 5.44
C LYS A 108 -8.48 -8.08 4.13
N LEU A 109 -7.24 -7.98 3.68
CA LEU A 109 -6.91 -7.38 2.39
C LEU A 109 -7.24 -8.38 1.28
N ASN A 110 -8.06 -7.98 0.32
CA ASN A 110 -8.42 -8.85 -0.80
C ASN A 110 -7.53 -8.63 -2.02
N SER A 111 -7.27 -7.37 -2.34
CA SER A 111 -6.47 -6.98 -3.51
C SER A 111 -5.93 -5.56 -3.36
N LEU A 112 -4.97 -5.22 -4.21
CA LEU A 112 -4.53 -3.85 -4.45
C LEU A 112 -5.01 -3.40 -5.83
N SER A 113 -5.46 -2.15 -5.96
CA SER A 113 -5.79 -1.57 -7.26
C SER A 113 -4.96 -0.33 -7.53
N LEU A 114 -4.38 -0.25 -8.72
CA LEU A 114 -3.53 0.86 -9.15
C LEU A 114 -3.66 1.10 -10.67
N SER A 115 -3.32 2.30 -11.11
CA SER A 115 -3.27 2.63 -12.53
C SER A 115 -2.00 2.09 -13.19
N CYS A 116 -2.05 1.91 -14.51
CA CYS A 116 -0.89 1.56 -15.34
C CYS A 116 0.04 2.78 -15.59
N LEU A 117 -0.38 3.97 -15.19
CA LEU A 117 0.31 5.24 -15.47
C LEU A 117 1.27 5.64 -14.35
N SER A 118 2.05 6.69 -14.61
CA SER A 118 3.05 7.24 -13.69
C SER A 118 2.46 8.11 -12.55
N ASP A 119 1.36 7.66 -11.94
CA ASP A 119 0.70 8.27 -10.77
C ASP A 119 1.23 7.70 -9.42
N ASN A 120 0.74 8.24 -8.29
CA ASN A 120 1.12 7.81 -6.94
C ASN A 120 0.03 7.07 -6.16
N PHE A 121 -1.16 6.93 -6.71
CA PHE A 121 -2.33 6.35 -6.06
C PHE A 121 -2.30 4.83 -6.01
N LEU A 122 -2.71 4.30 -4.87
CA LEU A 122 -2.90 2.89 -4.56
C LEU A 122 -4.18 2.74 -3.75
N ALA A 123 -5.05 1.84 -4.16
CA ALA A 123 -6.20 1.44 -3.38
C ALA A 123 -5.97 0.08 -2.70
N LEU A 124 -6.27 -0.01 -1.41
CA LEU A 124 -6.32 -1.24 -0.63
C LEU A 124 -7.77 -1.69 -0.53
N ILE A 125 -8.10 -2.84 -1.14
CA ILE A 125 -9.45 -3.37 -1.20
C ILE A 125 -9.69 -4.28 0.01
N VAL A 126 -10.66 -3.91 0.85
CA VAL A 126 -10.98 -4.56 2.13
C VAL A 126 -12.50 -4.83 2.18
N PRO A 127 -12.98 -5.90 1.53
CA PRO A 127 -14.40 -6.16 1.35
C PRO A 127 -15.20 -6.32 2.64
N SER A 128 -14.55 -6.76 3.72
CA SER A 128 -15.20 -6.93 5.03
C SER A 128 -15.59 -5.60 5.69
N GLU A 129 -15.06 -4.47 5.20
CA GLU A 129 -15.26 -3.15 5.81
C GLU A 129 -15.40 -2.05 4.74
N TYR A 130 -14.30 -1.37 4.43
CA TYR A 130 -14.20 -0.28 3.46
C TYR A 130 -12.76 -0.12 3.02
N ASP A 131 -12.57 0.37 1.81
CA ASP A 131 -11.30 0.45 1.11
C ASP A 131 -10.54 1.72 1.50
N TYR A 132 -9.23 1.70 1.27
CA TYR A 132 -8.36 2.86 1.44
C TYR A 132 -7.80 3.31 0.10
N LEU A 133 -7.95 4.59 -0.22
CA LEU A 133 -7.19 5.23 -1.28
C LEU A 133 -6.07 6.06 -0.66
N ILE A 134 -4.82 5.71 -0.98
CA ILE A 134 -3.63 6.45 -0.57
C ILE A 134 -2.84 6.91 -1.79
N ALA A 135 -2.00 7.92 -1.60
CA ALA A 135 -0.98 8.34 -2.55
C ALA A 135 0.39 8.37 -1.87
N SER A 136 1.39 7.75 -2.50
CA SER A 136 2.77 7.75 -2.04
C SER A 136 3.75 7.73 -3.20
N SER A 137 4.87 8.46 -3.06
CA SER A 137 5.99 8.38 -4.00
C SER A 137 6.72 7.03 -3.95
N LYS A 138 6.47 6.24 -2.91
CA LYS A 138 7.00 4.88 -2.68
C LYS A 138 5.96 3.81 -3.00
N LYS A 139 4.98 4.11 -3.87
CA LYS A 139 3.91 3.19 -4.29
C LYS A 139 4.44 1.80 -4.66
N THR A 140 5.54 1.73 -5.42
CA THR A 140 6.13 0.45 -5.84
C THR A 140 6.65 -0.37 -4.67
N GLU A 141 7.37 0.24 -3.72
CA GLU A 141 7.85 -0.43 -2.51
C GLU A 141 6.70 -0.90 -1.63
N ILE A 142 5.69 -0.05 -1.42
CA ILE A 142 4.49 -0.41 -0.65
C ILE A 142 3.84 -1.66 -1.25
N VAL A 143 3.69 -1.73 -2.58
CA VAL A 143 3.11 -2.92 -3.22
C VAL A 143 3.98 -4.15 -3.01
N MET A 144 5.29 -4.07 -3.24
CA MET A 144 6.21 -5.20 -3.06
C MET A 144 6.21 -5.71 -1.61
N VAL A 145 6.27 -4.81 -0.62
CA VAL A 145 6.21 -5.17 0.81
C VAL A 145 4.87 -5.81 1.16
N LEU A 146 3.75 -5.30 0.63
CA LEU A 146 2.43 -5.87 0.88
C LEU A 146 2.25 -7.25 0.24
N MET A 147 2.75 -7.46 -0.98
CA MET A 147 2.72 -8.77 -1.64
C MET A 147 3.43 -9.80 -0.78
N GLU A 148 4.64 -9.49 -0.33
CA GLU A 148 5.44 -10.42 0.48
C GLU A 148 4.81 -10.65 1.87
N ALA A 149 4.48 -9.57 2.58
CA ALA A 149 3.88 -9.68 3.91
C ALA A 149 2.55 -10.46 3.87
N PHE A 150 1.72 -10.22 2.85
CA PHE A 150 0.46 -10.94 2.67
C PHE A 150 0.67 -12.41 2.37
N ARG A 151 1.62 -12.75 1.48
CA ARG A 151 1.99 -14.14 1.15
C ARG A 151 2.48 -14.89 2.39
N GLN A 152 3.35 -14.26 3.19
CA GLN A 152 3.85 -14.87 4.42
C GLN A 152 2.75 -15.09 5.46
N CYS A 153 1.84 -14.11 5.61
CA CYS A 153 0.75 -14.12 6.59
C CYS A 153 -0.37 -15.10 6.22
N THR A 154 -0.79 -15.14 4.95
CA THR A 154 -1.99 -15.88 4.51
C THR A 154 -1.68 -17.17 3.76
N LYS A 155 -0.43 -17.39 3.35
CA LYS A 155 0.01 -18.48 2.46
C LYS A 155 -0.61 -18.44 1.06
N HIS A 156 -1.16 -17.29 0.66
CA HIS A 156 -1.73 -17.05 -0.66
C HIS A 156 -1.14 -15.78 -1.29
N PRO A 157 -1.03 -15.69 -2.63
CA PRO A 157 -0.57 -14.48 -3.29
C PRO A 157 -1.60 -13.35 -3.16
N LEU A 158 -1.13 -12.12 -3.05
CA LEU A 158 -1.98 -10.93 -3.05
C LEU A 158 -2.37 -10.55 -4.48
N ASN A 159 -3.67 -10.40 -4.75
CA ASN A 159 -4.15 -9.99 -6.07
C ASN A 159 -3.82 -8.52 -6.35
N ILE A 160 -3.26 -8.24 -7.53
CA ILE A 160 -2.91 -6.89 -7.99
C ILE A 160 -3.70 -6.56 -9.25
N ASN A 161 -4.56 -5.55 -9.16
CA ASN A 161 -5.42 -5.09 -10.26
C ASN A 161 -4.85 -3.83 -10.89
N PHE A 162 -4.53 -3.91 -12.18
CA PHE A 162 -4.09 -2.78 -12.98
C PHE A 162 -5.21 -2.27 -13.86
N ALA A 163 -5.67 -1.05 -13.61
CA ALA A 163 -6.66 -0.40 -14.44
C ALA A 163 -6.57 1.12 -14.31
N ASN A 164 -6.69 1.83 -15.45
CA ASN A 164 -6.76 3.29 -15.45
C ASN A 164 -8.14 3.80 -14.98
N VAL A 165 -9.09 2.90 -14.77
CA VAL A 165 -10.37 3.15 -14.12
C VAL A 165 -10.65 2.02 -13.15
N PHE A 166 -10.83 2.33 -11.87
CA PHE A 166 -11.26 1.32 -10.90
C PHE A 166 -12.17 1.92 -9.83
N GLU A 167 -12.89 1.03 -9.14
CA GLU A 167 -13.78 1.39 -8.05
C GLU A 167 -13.16 1.07 -6.68
N TYR A 168 -13.58 1.83 -5.68
CA TYR A 168 -13.29 1.55 -4.27
C TYR A 168 -14.45 2.00 -3.36
N SER A 169 -14.71 1.24 -2.32
CA SER A 169 -15.79 1.45 -1.35
C SER A 169 -15.31 2.32 -0.19
N ILE A 170 -15.98 3.45 0.09
CA ILE A 170 -15.61 4.33 1.23
C ILE A 170 -16.42 4.04 2.49
N ASP A 171 -17.52 3.31 2.34
CA ASP A 171 -18.39 2.75 3.38
C ASP A 171 -19.29 1.68 2.74
N LYS A 172 -20.24 1.14 3.50
CA LYS A 172 -21.15 0.06 3.06
C LYS A 172 -22.04 0.43 1.86
N GLN A 173 -22.32 1.71 1.65
CA GLN A 173 -23.32 2.17 0.66
C GLN A 173 -22.69 2.97 -0.47
N THR A 174 -21.49 3.49 -0.25
CA THR A 174 -20.86 4.46 -1.14
C THR A 174 -19.63 3.88 -1.79
N ARG A 175 -19.68 3.80 -3.12
CA ARG A 175 -18.53 3.50 -3.97
C ARG A 175 -18.07 4.74 -4.71
N ARG A 176 -16.78 4.79 -4.99
CA ARG A 176 -16.17 5.81 -5.82
C ARG A 176 -15.46 5.16 -6.98
N GLU A 177 -15.46 5.87 -8.09
CA GLU A 177 -14.68 5.53 -9.26
C GLU A 177 -13.54 6.54 -9.38
N ILE A 178 -12.34 6.04 -9.56
CA ILE A 178 -11.15 6.85 -9.83
C ILE A 178 -10.68 6.58 -11.25
N ILE A 179 -10.42 7.67 -11.97
CA ILE A 179 -10.07 7.67 -13.40
C ILE A 179 -8.72 8.37 -13.56
N PHE A 180 -7.81 7.70 -14.26
CA PHE A 180 -6.48 8.19 -14.60
C PHE A 180 -6.37 8.40 -16.10
N LYS A 181 -5.84 9.54 -16.51
CA LYS A 181 -5.61 9.87 -17.93
C LYS A 181 -4.26 10.52 -18.10
N ASN A 182 -3.52 10.12 -19.13
CA ASN A 182 -2.34 10.86 -19.58
C ASN A 182 -2.78 12.25 -20.06
N VAL A 183 -2.07 13.27 -19.60
CA VAL A 183 -2.23 14.66 -20.01
C VAL A 183 -0.85 15.25 -20.26
N GLU A 184 -0.78 16.40 -20.91
CA GLU A 184 0.48 17.11 -21.07
C GLU A 184 1.11 17.38 -19.70
N GLY A 185 2.34 16.91 -19.50
CA GLY A 185 3.08 17.07 -18.25
C GLY A 185 2.78 16.07 -17.13
N GLY A 186 1.92 15.05 -17.32
CA GLY A 186 1.77 13.98 -16.34
C GLY A 186 0.45 13.20 -16.42
N VAL A 187 -0.09 12.85 -15.25
CA VAL A 187 -1.32 12.05 -15.12
C VAL A 187 -2.39 12.87 -14.41
N SER A 188 -3.52 13.08 -15.09
CA SER A 188 -4.73 13.63 -14.49
C SER A 188 -5.46 12.54 -13.71
N THR A 189 -5.95 12.88 -12.51
CA THR A 189 -6.69 11.97 -11.63
C THR A 189 -8.03 12.60 -11.27
N GLN A 190 -9.13 11.90 -11.54
CA GLN A 190 -10.49 12.33 -11.23
C GLN A 190 -11.19 11.29 -10.37
N ILE A 191 -11.92 11.73 -9.34
CA ILE A 191 -12.64 10.83 -8.42
C ILE A 191 -14.11 11.23 -8.38
N TYR A 192 -14.98 10.27 -8.72
CA TYR A 192 -16.43 10.44 -8.76
C TYR A 192 -17.09 9.56 -7.70
N THR A 193 -18.23 10.01 -7.16
CA THR A 193 -19.07 9.19 -6.28
C THR A 193 -20.15 8.52 -7.10
N LYS A 194 -20.18 7.18 -7.14
CA LYS A 194 -21.27 6.44 -7.78
C LYS A 194 -22.48 6.46 -6.85
N LYS A 195 -23.63 6.93 -7.36
CA LYS A 195 -24.90 6.76 -6.67
C LYS A 195 -25.22 5.26 -6.68
N ALA A 196 -25.70 4.73 -5.55
CA ALA A 196 -26.26 3.39 -5.52
C ALA A 196 -27.34 3.28 -6.61
N PRO A 197 -27.44 2.16 -7.35
CA PRO A 197 -28.56 1.94 -8.24
C PRO A 197 -29.84 2.08 -7.42
N ARG A 198 -30.77 2.93 -7.86
CA ARG A 198 -32.12 2.95 -7.30
C ARG A 198 -32.70 1.58 -7.59
N ILE A 199 -32.88 0.76 -6.57
CA ILE A 199 -33.76 -0.40 -6.68
C ILE A 199 -35.15 0.20 -6.89
N LEU A 200 -35.68 0.09 -8.11
CA LEU A 200 -37.09 0.32 -8.37
C LEU A 200 -37.81 -0.84 -7.67
N GLU A 201 -38.33 -0.60 -6.47
CA GLU A 201 -39.35 -1.49 -5.90
C GLU A 201 -40.55 -1.46 -6.86
N GLN A 202 -40.92 -2.64 -7.35
CA GLN A 202 -42.09 -2.88 -8.19
C GLN A 202 -43.37 -2.75 -7.38
#